data_AF-A0A934EEE7-F1
#
_entry.id   AF-A0A934EEE7-F1
#
_cell.length_a   1.000
_cell.length_b   1.000
_cell.length_c   1.000
_cell.angle_alpha   90.00
_cell.angle_beta   90.00
_cell.angle_gamma   90.00
#
_symmetry.space_group_name_H-M   'P 1'
#
loop_
_entity.id
_entity.type
_entity.pdbx_description
1 polymer ?
#
loop_
_entity_poly.entity_id
_entity_poly.type
_entity_poly.pdbx_seq_one_letter_code
_entity_poly.pdbx_strand_id
1 'polypeptide(L)'
;MIAYLIRRILYTLPILIGVNLLTFALFFVVNTPDDMARMQLGIKRVTPEAIEKWKQQRGYDKPLLVNSAAGGAGKITDTIFWQKSASMFVFDFGYSDDGRSIGHEIATRMGPSLAIALPTFLIGLVAYVSFALLMT
;
A
#
# COMPACT_ATOMS: atom_id res chain seq x y z
N MET A 1 -11.90 -26.51 13.68
CA MET A 1 -10.67 -25.86 13.17
C MET A 1 -10.89 -25.12 11.84
N ILE A 2 -11.45 -25.74 10.79
CA ILE A 2 -11.70 -25.05 9.51
C ILE A 2 -12.62 -23.82 9.65
N ALA A 3 -13.75 -23.95 10.37
CA ALA A 3 -14.66 -22.81 10.60
C ALA A 3 -13.99 -21.64 11.36
N TYR A 4 -13.04 -21.94 12.25
CA TYR A 4 -12.24 -20.93 12.94
C TYR A 4 -11.27 -20.22 11.98
N LEU A 5 -10.58 -20.98 11.11
CA LEU A 5 -9.70 -20.42 10.08
C LEU A 5 -10.46 -19.52 9.11
N ILE A 6 -11.63 -19.96 8.63
CA ILE A 6 -12.49 -19.17 7.75
C ILE A 6 -12.88 -17.86 8.43
N ARG A 7 -13.39 -17.93 9.68
CA ARG A 7 -13.75 -16.74 10.44
C ARG A 7 -12.57 -15.76 10.59
N ARG A 8 -11.36 -16.29 10.82
CA ARG A 8 -10.15 -15.47 10.96
C ARG A 8 -9.73 -14.81 9.65
N ILE A 9 -9.82 -15.51 8.52
CA ILE A 9 -9.56 -14.95 7.20
C ILE A 9 -10.59 -13.87 6.87
N LEU A 10 -11.86 -14.10 7.21
CA LEU A 10 -12.93 -13.11 7.01
C LEU A 10 -12.71 -11.85 7.85
N TYR A 11 -12.13 -11.95 9.05
CA TYR A 11 -11.73 -10.78 9.85
C TYR A 11 -10.57 -10.01 9.24
N THR A 12 -9.72 -10.64 8.43
CA THR A 12 -8.64 -9.95 7.73
C THR A 12 -9.19 -8.96 6.70
N LEU A 13 -10.32 -9.24 6.05
CA LEU A 13 -10.91 -8.35 5.05
C LEU A 13 -11.24 -6.94 5.58
N PRO A 14 -12.05 -6.76 6.65
CA PRO A 14 -12.35 -5.44 7.19
C PRO A 14 -11.10 -4.74 7.75
N ILE A 15 -10.13 -5.50 8.30
CA ILE A 15 -8.86 -4.93 8.77
C ILE A 15 -8.06 -4.36 7.60
N LEU A 16 -7.91 -5.11 6.50
CA LEU A 16 -7.19 -4.65 5.32
C LEU A 16 -7.87 -3.43 4.69
N ILE A 17 -9.20 -3.43 4.60
CA ILE A 17 -9.97 -2.26 4.14
C ILE A 17 -9.69 -1.06 5.05
N GLY A 18 -9.77 -1.23 6.37
CA GLY A 18 -9.52 -0.15 7.33
C GLY A 18 -8.11 0.43 7.23
N VAL A 19 -7.08 -0.44 7.20
CA VAL A 19 -5.68 -0.01 7.05
C VAL A 19 -5.48 0.68 5.70
N ASN A 20 -6.02 0.15 4.61
CA ASN A 20 -5.89 0.75 3.29
C ASN A 20 -6.52 2.14 3.21
N LEU A 21 -7.75 2.30 3.74
CA LEU A 21 -8.42 3.60 3.83
C LEU A 21 -7.62 4.60 4.68
N LEU A 22 -7.08 4.15 5.82
CA LEU A 22 -6.27 4.98 6.68
C LEU A 22 -4.96 5.40 5.99
N THR A 23 -4.28 4.47 5.32
CA THR A 23 -3.08 4.79 4.53
C THR A 23 -3.41 5.75 3.40
N PHE A 24 -4.51 5.55 2.68
CA PHE A 24 -4.92 6.46 1.61
C PHE A 24 -5.18 7.87 2.14
N ALA A 25 -5.90 7.98 3.27
CA ALA A 25 -6.13 9.26 3.92
C ALA A 25 -4.82 9.96 4.29
N LEU A 26 -3.87 9.24 4.90
CA LEU A 26 -2.57 9.81 5.28
C LEU A 26 -1.74 10.25 4.07
N PHE A 27 -1.74 9.48 2.98
CA PHE A 27 -0.88 9.73 1.83
C PHE A 27 -1.47 10.65 0.76
N PHE A 28 -2.79 10.79 0.68
CA PHE A 28 -3.46 11.54 -0.39
C PHE A 28 -4.43 12.62 0.09
N VAL A 29 -4.94 12.51 1.33
CA VAL A 29 -5.80 13.55 1.92
C VAL A 29 -4.98 14.48 2.81
N VAL A 30 -4.14 13.93 3.69
CA VAL A 30 -3.29 14.70 4.60
C VAL A 30 -2.05 15.21 3.88
N ASN A 31 -1.35 14.35 3.15
CA ASN A 31 -0.26 14.75 2.25
C ASN A 31 -0.83 14.93 0.85
N THR A 32 -1.12 16.16 0.44
CA THR A 32 -1.73 16.37 -0.87
C THR A 32 -0.73 16.04 -2.00
N PRO A 33 -1.20 15.65 -3.20
CA PRO A 33 -0.32 15.46 -4.36
C PRO A 33 0.58 16.65 -4.68
N ASP A 34 0.13 17.87 -4.39
CA ASP A 34 0.94 19.08 -4.56
C ASP A 34 2.10 19.12 -3.57
N ASP A 35 1.89 18.69 -2.33
CA ASP A 35 2.96 18.59 -1.33
C ASP A 35 3.96 17.50 -1.71
N MET A 36 3.49 16.35 -2.20
CA MET A 36 4.33 15.29 -2.74
C MET A 36 5.20 15.80 -3.90
N ALA A 37 4.61 16.55 -4.83
CA ALA A 37 5.33 17.15 -5.95
C ALA A 37 6.42 18.12 -5.47
N ARG A 38 6.10 18.99 -4.50
CA ARG A 38 7.09 19.94 -3.94
C ARG A 38 8.22 19.24 -3.20
N MET A 39 7.92 18.16 -2.47
CA MET A 39 8.96 17.35 -1.81
C MET A 39 9.89 16.68 -2.84
N GLN A 40 9.34 16.17 -3.94
CA GLN A 40 10.11 15.44 -4.95
C GLN A 40 10.89 16.37 -5.91
N LEU A 41 10.30 17.50 -6.30
CA LEU A 41 10.91 18.47 -7.22
C LEU A 41 11.84 19.47 -6.50
N GLY A 42 11.80 19.52 -5.17
CA GLY A 42 12.63 20.37 -4.34
C GLY A 42 11.93 21.63 -3.82
N ILE A 43 12.25 22.05 -2.60
CA ILE A 43 11.44 23.03 -1.85
C ILE A 43 11.61 24.47 -2.35
N LYS A 44 12.75 24.83 -2.95
CA LYS A 44 13.14 26.26 -3.08
C LYS A 44 12.67 26.97 -4.35
N ARG A 45 12.35 26.27 -5.46
CA ARG A 45 11.99 26.91 -6.76
C ARG A 45 11.17 25.99 -7.67
N VAL A 46 10.05 25.47 -7.17
CA VAL A 46 9.14 24.69 -8.01
C VAL A 46 8.07 25.62 -8.59
N THR A 47 8.00 25.69 -9.91
CA THR A 47 6.95 26.46 -10.58
C THR A 47 5.62 25.69 -10.54
N PRO A 48 4.47 26.36 -10.55
CA PRO A 48 3.17 25.69 -10.63
C PRO A 48 3.06 24.77 -11.85
N GLU A 49 3.66 25.14 -13.00
CA GLU A 49 3.64 24.28 -14.19
C GLU A 49 4.43 22.98 -13.99
N ALA A 50 5.53 23.03 -13.23
CA ALA A 50 6.32 21.85 -12.91
C ALA A 50 5.55 20.87 -12.00
N ILE A 51 4.78 21.39 -11.02
CA ILE A 51 3.90 20.58 -10.16
C ILE A 51 2.84 19.89 -11.01
N GLU A 52 2.16 20.65 -11.87
CA GLU A 52 1.07 20.13 -12.68
C GLU A 52 1.57 19.06 -13.65
N LYS A 53 2.71 19.31 -14.30
CA LYS A 53 3.37 18.33 -15.16
C LYS A 53 3.76 17.07 -14.39
N TRP A 54 4.27 17.20 -13.16
CA TRP A 54 4.63 16.05 -12.34
C TRP A 54 3.40 15.23 -11.95
N LYS A 55 2.29 15.88 -11.57
CA LYS A 55 1.04 15.20 -11.25
C LYS A 55 0.49 14.43 -12.45
N GLN A 56 0.43 15.07 -13.62
CA GLN A 56 -0.04 14.42 -14.86
C GLN A 56 0.83 13.21 -15.25
N GLN A 57 2.15 13.33 -15.15
CA GLN A 57 3.06 12.23 -15.46
C GLN A 57 2.89 11.02 -14.53
N ARG A 58 2.41 11.24 -13.30
CA ARG A 58 2.24 10.20 -12.27
C ARG A 58 0.79 9.77 -12.06
N GLY A 59 -0.16 10.41 -12.75
CA GLY A 59 -1.60 10.17 -12.60
C GLY A 59 -2.19 10.72 -11.31
N TYR A 60 -1.52 11.70 -10.67
CA TYR A 60 -2.00 12.37 -9.46
C TYR A 60 -2.87 13.60 -9.74
N ASP A 61 -3.15 13.88 -11.01
CA ASP A 61 -4.11 14.88 -11.49
C ASP A 61 -5.57 14.41 -11.38
N LYS A 62 -5.79 13.13 -11.05
CA LYS A 62 -7.11 12.51 -10.98
C LYS A 62 -7.86 12.85 -9.69
N PRO A 63 -9.20 12.81 -9.70
CA PRO A 63 -10.00 12.91 -8.48
C PRO A 63 -9.67 11.80 -7.47
N LEU A 64 -9.77 12.13 -6.18
CA LEU A 64 -9.43 11.21 -5.09
C LEU A 64 -10.32 9.96 -5.07
N LEU A 65 -11.65 10.15 -5.06
CA LEU A 65 -12.63 9.07 -4.81
C LEU A 65 -13.66 8.88 -5.92
N VAL A 66 -14.08 9.95 -6.58
CA VAL A 66 -15.12 9.91 -7.62
C VAL A 66 -14.75 10.84 -8.75
N ASN A 67 -14.74 10.31 -9.97
CA ASN A 67 -14.49 11.06 -11.18
C ASN A 67 -15.81 11.34 -11.92
N SER A 68 -16.41 12.50 -11.66
CA SER A 68 -17.68 12.90 -12.29
C SER A 68 -17.58 13.14 -13.80
N ALA A 69 -16.36 13.37 -14.33
CA ALA A 69 -16.13 13.61 -15.75
C ALA A 69 -16.07 12.31 -16.56
N ALA A 70 -15.77 11.18 -15.92
CA ALA A 70 -15.72 9.88 -16.57
C ALA A 70 -17.13 9.26 -16.74
N GLY A 71 -17.31 8.47 -17.80
CA GLY A 71 -18.53 7.69 -18.05
C GLY A 71 -18.48 6.29 -17.43
N GLY A 72 -19.65 5.76 -17.05
CA GLY A 72 -19.80 4.36 -16.61
C GLY A 72 -18.96 3.98 -15.39
N ALA A 73 -18.26 2.83 -15.46
CA ALA A 73 -17.38 2.34 -14.39
C ALA A 73 -16.17 3.26 -14.15
N GLY A 74 -15.82 4.10 -15.13
CA GLY A 74 -14.73 5.08 -15.03
C GLY A 74 -14.89 6.08 -13.88
N LYS A 75 -16.14 6.33 -13.43
CA LYS A 75 -16.40 7.20 -12.28
C LYS A 75 -15.72 6.74 -10.98
N ILE A 76 -15.49 5.44 -10.85
CA ILE A 76 -14.89 4.83 -9.66
C ILE A 76 -13.47 4.38 -9.98
N THR A 77 -13.25 3.78 -11.15
CA THR A 77 -11.95 3.21 -11.51
C THR A 77 -10.92 4.24 -11.93
N ASP A 78 -11.35 5.39 -12.45
CA ASP A 78 -10.46 6.49 -12.85
C ASP A 78 -10.24 7.49 -11.72
N THR A 79 -9.78 6.97 -10.58
CA THR A 79 -9.54 7.74 -9.35
C THR A 79 -8.20 7.33 -8.74
N ILE A 80 -7.61 8.21 -7.92
CA ILE A 80 -6.37 7.91 -7.21
C ILE A 80 -6.60 6.74 -6.24
N PHE A 81 -7.74 6.72 -5.53
CA PHE A 81 -8.07 5.63 -4.61
C PHE A 81 -8.12 4.27 -5.32
N TRP A 82 -8.77 4.18 -6.47
CA TRP A 82 -8.83 2.91 -7.19
C TRP A 82 -7.45 2.46 -7.67
N GLN A 83 -6.69 3.37 -8.29
CA GLN A 83 -5.43 3.05 -8.96
C GLN A 83 -4.27 2.80 -7.99
N LYS A 84 -4.25 3.50 -6.84
CA LYS A 84 -3.15 3.44 -5.87
C LYS A 84 -3.47 2.65 -4.60
N SER A 85 -4.75 2.36 -4.33
CA SER A 85 -5.15 1.71 -3.08
C SER A 85 -6.05 0.50 -3.30
N ALA A 86 -7.12 0.59 -4.10
CA ALA A 86 -8.07 -0.52 -4.27
C ALA A 86 -7.53 -1.65 -5.16
N SER A 87 -6.77 -1.31 -6.20
CA SER A 87 -6.10 -2.26 -7.11
C SER A 87 -5.21 -3.27 -6.39
N MET A 88 -4.58 -2.86 -5.28
CA MET A 88 -3.72 -3.73 -4.48
C MET A 88 -4.45 -4.94 -3.88
N PHE A 89 -5.77 -4.85 -3.65
CA PHE A 89 -6.58 -5.97 -3.17
C PHE A 89 -6.76 -7.08 -4.20
N VAL A 90 -6.65 -6.75 -5.50
CA VAL A 90 -6.66 -7.72 -6.59
C VAL A 90 -5.24 -8.09 -7.03
N PHE A 91 -4.25 -7.85 -6.17
CA PHE A 91 -2.82 -8.10 -6.39
C PHE A 91 -2.21 -7.30 -7.56
N ASP A 92 -2.88 -6.23 -7.99
CA ASP A 92 -2.30 -5.27 -8.92
C ASP A 92 -1.62 -4.15 -8.12
N PHE A 93 -0.31 -4.31 -7.92
CA PHE A 93 0.50 -3.35 -7.18
C PHE A 93 1.02 -2.19 -8.06
N GLY A 94 0.95 -2.31 -9.38
CA GLY A 94 1.47 -1.30 -10.31
C GLY A 94 2.97 -1.02 -10.18
N TYR A 95 3.33 0.22 -10.53
CA TYR A 95 4.70 0.74 -10.55
C TYR A 95 4.90 1.82 -9.51
N SER A 96 6.12 1.89 -8.97
CA SER A 96 6.54 2.94 -8.05
C SER A 96 6.72 4.28 -8.77
N ASP A 97 6.84 5.35 -7.98
CA ASP A 97 7.21 6.66 -8.50
C ASP A 97 8.66 6.72 -9.00
N ASP A 98 9.45 5.65 -8.91
CA ASP A 98 10.75 5.54 -9.59
C ASP A 98 10.65 4.73 -10.89
N GLY A 99 9.46 4.26 -11.26
CA GLY A 99 9.22 3.44 -12.46
C GLY A 99 9.56 1.95 -12.27
N ARG A 100 9.80 1.50 -11.05
CA ARG A 100 10.08 0.08 -10.75
C ARG A 100 8.78 -0.67 -10.48
N SER A 101 8.67 -1.92 -10.91
CA SER A 101 7.47 -2.74 -10.66
C SER A 101 7.43 -3.18 -9.20
N ILE A 102 6.37 -2.79 -8.48
CA ILE A 102 6.25 -3.05 -7.04
C ILE A 102 6.13 -4.56 -6.77
N GLY A 103 5.29 -5.25 -7.55
CA GLY A 103 5.10 -6.70 -7.40
C GLY A 103 6.37 -7.50 -7.62
N HIS A 104 7.22 -7.10 -8.57
CA HIS A 104 8.50 -7.75 -8.82
C HIS A 104 9.49 -7.53 -7.66
N GLU A 105 9.55 -6.32 -7.12
CA GLU A 105 10.38 -6.05 -5.95
C GLU A 105 9.94 -6.86 -4.72
N ILE A 106 8.63 -6.96 -4.48
CA ILE A 106 8.07 -7.79 -3.41
C ILE A 106 8.49 -9.25 -3.62
N ALA A 107 8.28 -9.80 -4.81
CA ALA A 107 8.59 -11.20 -5.13
C ALA A 107 10.09 -11.51 -4.91
N THR A 108 10.97 -10.65 -5.39
CA THR A 108 12.43 -10.85 -5.30
C THR A 108 12.94 -10.73 -3.86
N ARG A 109 12.30 -9.89 -3.03
CA ARG A 109 12.73 -9.66 -1.63
C ARG A 109 12.09 -10.62 -0.62
N MET A 110 10.96 -11.23 -0.96
CA MET A 110 10.25 -12.15 -0.06
C MET A 110 11.12 -13.34 0.36
N GLY A 111 11.89 -13.92 -0.57
CA GLY A 111 12.78 -15.05 -0.30
C GLY A 111 13.83 -14.76 0.78
N PRO A 112 14.69 -13.73 0.60
CA PRO A 112 15.64 -13.31 1.62
C PRO A 112 15.00 -13.00 2.98
N SER A 113 13.85 -12.33 3.01
CA SER A 113 13.13 -12.05 4.26
C SER A 113 12.69 -13.33 4.96
N LEU A 114 12.14 -14.31 4.23
CA LEU A 114 11.73 -15.59 4.79
C LEU A 114 12.92 -16.42 5.28
N ALA A 115 14.06 -16.36 4.58
CA ALA A 115 15.28 -17.07 4.98
C ALA A 115 15.81 -16.62 6.36
N ILE A 116 15.56 -15.37 6.74
CA ILE A 116 15.92 -14.84 8.07
C ILE A 116 14.78 -15.05 9.07
N ALA A 117 13.53 -14.80 8.66
CA ALA A 117 12.38 -14.84 9.54
C ALA A 117 12.05 -16.25 10.05
N LEU A 118 12.12 -17.28 9.18
CA LEU A 118 11.76 -18.65 9.56
C LEU A 118 12.71 -19.24 10.63
N PRO A 119 14.04 -19.19 10.49
CA PRO A 119 14.94 -19.67 11.54
C PRO A 119 14.78 -18.91 12.85
N THR A 120 14.66 -17.57 12.78
CA THR A 120 14.46 -16.73 13.96
C THR A 120 13.16 -17.09 14.69
N PHE A 121 12.08 -17.29 13.95
CA PHE A 121 10.80 -17.71 14.50
C PHE A 121 10.89 -19.09 15.17
N LEU A 122 11.55 -20.07 14.54
CA LEU A 122 11.69 -21.41 15.11
C LEU A 122 12.54 -21.42 16.39
N ILE A 123 13.68 -20.74 16.39
CA ILE A 123 14.55 -20.61 17.57
C ILE A 123 13.80 -19.88 18.69
N GLY A 124 13.13 -18.77 18.36
CA GLY A 124 12.32 -18.02 19.31
C GLY A 124 11.19 -18.87 19.90
N LEU A 125 10.48 -19.63 19.07
CA LEU A 125 9.42 -20.53 19.51
C LEU A 125 9.93 -21.57 20.51
N VAL A 126 11.06 -22.23 20.20
CA VAL A 126 11.69 -23.21 21.11
C VAL A 126 12.07 -22.54 22.42
N ALA A 127 12.71 -21.37 22.37
CA ALA A 127 13.13 -20.64 23.56
C ALA A 127 11.92 -20.25 24.43
N TYR A 128 10.89 -19.63 23.83
CA TYR A 128 9.70 -19.17 24.54
C TYR A 128 8.93 -20.32 25.19
N VAL A 129 8.73 -21.43 24.47
CA VAL A 129 8.07 -22.61 25.02
C VAL A 129 8.89 -23.21 26.16
N SER A 130 10.21 -23.32 25.99
CA SER A 130 11.09 -23.85 27.05
C SER A 130 11.03 -23.00 28.32
N PHE A 131 11.12 -21.68 28.20
CA PHE A 131 11.00 -20.77 29.34
C PHE A 131 9.61 -20.84 29.99
N ALA A 132 8.54 -20.88 29.19
CA ALA A 132 7.18 -20.98 29.70
C ALA A 132 6.97 -22.25 30.54
N LEU A 133 7.55 -23.38 30.14
CA LEU A 133 7.48 -24.65 30.88
C LEU A 133 8.37 -24.70 32.13
N LEU A 134 9.42 -23.88 32.20
CA LEU A 134 10.30 -23.80 33.38
C LEU A 134 9.75 -22.85 34.46
N MET A 135 8.90 -21.89 34.08
CA MET A 135 8.29 -20.92 34.99
C MET A 135 6.96 -21.41 35.61
N THR A 136 6.50 -22.60 35.23
CA THR A 136 5.42 -23.33 35.89
C THR A 136 5.96 -24.25 36.96
#